data_AF-A0A356K8H7-F1
#
_entry.id   AF-A0A356K8H7-F1
#
_cell.length_a   1.000
_cell.length_b   1.000
_cell.length_c   1.000
_cell.angle_alpha   90.00
_cell.angle_beta   90.00
_cell.angle_gamma   90.00
#
_symmetry.space_group_name_H-M   'P 1'
#
loop_
_entity.id
_entity.type
_entity.pdbx_description
1 polymer ?
#
loop_
_entity_poly.entity_id
_entity_poly.type
_entity_poly.pdbx_seq_one_letter_code
_entity_poly.pdbx_strand_id
1 'polypeptide(L)'
;VAELYRDGVWSLTDHLNESLRVKKNLVVDGLADELDDICAWSDPAGGLFVWLRYPEDVDQRKLTELTAARNVYFAPGANFHITGDDRPYLRLAFGHVPDQDIRDGIPLLAQCIREARTSNAAKEFDNLYD
;
A
#
# COMPACT_ATOMS: atom_id res chain seq x y z
N VAL A 1 -8.04 -31.82 8.53
CA VAL A 1 -8.38 -31.23 7.22
C VAL A 1 -9.84 -31.48 6.84
N ALA A 2 -10.32 -32.72 6.77
CA ALA A 2 -11.73 -33.04 6.45
C ALA A 2 -12.77 -32.46 7.44
N GLU A 3 -12.37 -32.15 8.68
CA GLU A 3 -13.23 -31.55 9.70
C GLU A 3 -13.31 -30.02 9.58
N LEU A 4 -12.20 -29.35 9.23
CA LEU A 4 -12.16 -27.92 8.88
C LEU A 4 -13.09 -27.64 7.69
N TYR A 5 -13.03 -28.45 6.64
CA TYR A 5 -13.88 -28.32 5.46
C TYR A 5 -15.37 -28.62 5.69
N ARG A 6 -15.73 -29.29 6.79
CA ARG A 6 -17.12 -29.68 7.05
C ARG A 6 -17.94 -28.50 7.56
N ASP A 7 -17.43 -27.82 8.60
CA ASP A 7 -18.16 -26.73 9.27
C ASP A 7 -17.27 -25.55 9.70
N GLY A 8 -15.93 -25.68 9.62
CA GLY A 8 -14.98 -24.69 10.16
C GLY A 8 -14.49 -23.64 9.16
N VAL A 9 -14.50 -23.94 7.86
CA VAL A 9 -13.98 -23.04 6.81
C VAL A 9 -14.76 -21.73 6.78
N TRP A 10 -16.09 -21.78 6.88
CA TRP A 10 -16.91 -20.57 6.79
C TRP A 10 -16.69 -19.64 7.98
N SER A 11 -16.75 -20.17 9.20
CA SER A 11 -16.47 -19.40 10.42
C SER A 11 -15.06 -18.80 10.43
N LEU A 12 -14.05 -19.57 10.01
CA LEU A 12 -12.69 -19.07 9.85
C LEU A 12 -12.61 -17.95 8.80
N THR A 13 -13.28 -18.14 7.66
CA THR A 13 -13.31 -17.15 6.57
C THR A 13 -13.96 -15.85 7.03
N ASP A 14 -15.07 -15.92 7.77
CA ASP A 14 -15.74 -14.74 8.31
C ASP A 14 -14.83 -13.97 9.26
N HIS A 15 -14.16 -14.68 10.18
CA HIS A 15 -13.22 -14.07 11.12
C HIS A 15 -12.01 -13.43 10.41
N LEU A 16 -11.43 -14.12 9.44
CA LEU A 16 -10.32 -13.59 8.64
C LEU A 16 -10.76 -12.38 7.81
N ASN A 17 -11.95 -12.42 7.22
CA ASN A 17 -12.48 -11.30 6.44
C ASN A 17 -12.71 -10.06 7.29
N GLU A 18 -13.18 -10.21 8.53
CA GLU A 18 -13.31 -9.11 9.48
C GLU A 18 -11.95 -8.48 9.77
N SER A 19 -10.95 -9.29 10.12
CA SER A 19 -9.58 -8.83 10.38
C SER A 19 -8.96 -8.13 9.17
N LEU A 20 -9.08 -8.71 7.98
CA LEU A 20 -8.54 -8.14 6.74
C LEU A 20 -9.24 -6.83 6.35
N ARG A 21 -10.55 -6.71 6.61
CA ARG A 21 -11.29 -5.46 6.38
C ARG A 21 -10.78 -4.34 7.28
N VAL A 22 -10.55 -4.62 8.55
CA VAL A 22 -9.96 -3.65 9.49
C VAL A 22 -8.59 -3.19 8.99
N LYS A 23 -7.71 -4.13 8.62
CA LYS A 23 -6.37 -3.82 8.09
C LYS A 23 -6.43 -2.98 6.80
N LYS A 24 -7.31 -3.34 5.86
CA LYS A 24 -7.51 -2.58 4.63
C LYS A 24 -7.90 -1.13 4.94
N ASN A 25 -8.88 -0.94 5.83
CA ASN A 25 -9.34 0.39 6.21
C ASN A 25 -8.21 1.19 6.87
N LEU A 26 -7.43 0.59 7.78
CA LEU A 26 -6.28 1.28 8.38
C LEU A 26 -5.26 1.77 7.34
N VAL A 27 -5.02 0.99 6.28
CA VAL A 27 -4.15 1.44 5.17
C VAL A 27 -4.81 2.58 4.41
N VAL A 28 -6.06 2.41 3.95
CA VAL A 28 -6.76 3.40 3.11
C VAL A 28 -6.97 4.72 3.84
N ASP A 29 -7.40 4.67 5.10
CA ASP A 29 -7.62 5.84 5.94
C ASP A 29 -6.29 6.56 6.21
N GLY A 30 -5.23 5.81 6.56
CA GLY A 30 -3.90 6.40 6.75
C GLY A 30 -3.34 7.03 5.48
N LEU A 31 -3.59 6.44 4.30
CA LEU A 31 -3.21 7.04 3.02
C LEU A 31 -4.00 8.32 2.74
N ALA A 32 -5.29 8.35 3.07
CA ALA A 32 -6.12 9.53 2.93
C ALA A 32 -5.63 10.68 3.84
N ASP A 33 -5.32 10.37 5.08
CA ASP A 33 -4.85 11.36 6.05
C ASP A 33 -3.47 11.95 5.68
N GLU A 34 -2.58 11.12 5.11
CA GLU A 34 -1.17 11.49 4.93
C GLU A 34 -0.78 11.86 3.50
N LEU A 35 -1.52 11.41 2.48
CA LEU A 35 -1.06 11.39 1.08
C LEU A 35 -2.10 11.79 0.03
N ASP A 36 -3.34 12.17 0.38
CA ASP A 36 -4.39 12.54 -0.58
C ASP A 36 -3.99 13.72 -1.51
N ASP A 37 -3.14 14.61 -1.02
CA ASP A 37 -2.64 15.78 -1.77
C ASP A 37 -1.66 15.43 -2.89
N ILE A 38 -0.94 14.30 -2.80
CA ILE A 38 0.13 13.94 -3.75
C ILE A 38 0.01 12.55 -4.37
N CYS A 39 -0.76 11.64 -3.78
CA CYS A 39 -0.91 10.28 -4.26
C CYS A 39 -2.36 9.97 -4.64
N ALA A 40 -2.54 8.79 -5.23
CA ALA A 40 -3.82 8.15 -5.46
C ALA A 40 -3.66 6.66 -5.18
N TRP A 41 -4.71 5.98 -4.76
CA TRP A 41 -4.64 4.55 -4.45
C TRP A 41 -5.92 3.82 -4.84
N SER A 42 -5.84 2.50 -4.92
CA SER A 42 -7.01 1.63 -5.04
C SER A 42 -7.73 1.52 -3.70
N ASP A 43 -9.06 1.52 -3.71
CA ASP A 43 -9.86 1.04 -2.59
C ASP A 43 -10.54 -0.30 -2.96
N PRO A 44 -9.88 -1.45 -2.71
CA PRO A 44 -10.39 -2.74 -3.14
C PRO A 44 -11.55 -3.22 -2.26
N ALA A 45 -12.52 -3.90 -2.87
CA ALA A 45 -13.62 -4.56 -2.15
C ALA A 45 -13.14 -5.76 -1.29
N GLY A 46 -11.95 -6.30 -1.58
CA GLY A 46 -11.34 -7.42 -0.85
C GLY A 46 -9.96 -7.76 -1.37
N GLY A 47 -9.30 -8.75 -0.75
CA GLY A 47 -7.93 -9.14 -1.05
C GLY A 47 -6.95 -8.70 0.04
N LEU A 48 -5.66 -8.66 -0.29
CA LEU A 48 -4.55 -8.45 0.66
C LEU A 48 -3.62 -7.28 0.27
N PHE A 49 -3.98 -6.54 -0.78
CA PHE A 49 -3.11 -5.52 -1.37
C PHE A 49 -3.85 -4.22 -1.66
N VAL A 50 -3.20 -3.10 -1.40
CA VAL A 50 -3.55 -1.78 -1.93
C VAL A 50 -2.48 -1.36 -2.93
N TRP A 51 -2.90 -0.86 -4.08
CA TRP A 51 -2.01 -0.20 -5.04
C TRP A 51 -2.01 1.29 -4.80
N LEU A 52 -0.83 1.90 -4.77
CA LEU A 52 -0.63 3.33 -4.64
C LEU A 52 0.14 3.84 -5.85
N ARG A 53 -0.30 4.96 -6.41
CA ARG A 53 0.45 5.77 -7.37
C ARG A 53 1.00 7.00 -6.67
N TYR A 54 2.26 7.31 -6.96
CA TYR A 54 2.94 8.52 -6.49
C TYR A 54 3.32 9.44 -7.67
N PRO A 55 3.72 10.70 -7.42
CA PRO A 55 4.11 11.63 -8.48
C PRO A 55 5.33 11.16 -9.28
N GLU A 56 5.38 11.50 -10.58
CA GLU A 56 6.51 11.15 -11.47
C GLU A 56 7.86 11.73 -11.03
N ASP A 57 7.84 12.74 -10.14
CA ASP A 57 9.05 13.38 -9.63
C ASP A 57 9.65 12.69 -8.39
N VAL A 58 9.10 11.55 -7.96
CA VAL A 58 9.66 10.73 -6.89
C VAL A 58 10.83 9.88 -7.40
N ASP A 59 12.02 10.07 -6.82
CA ASP A 59 13.16 9.19 -7.04
C ASP A 59 12.93 7.85 -6.33
N GLN A 60 12.63 6.80 -7.10
CA GLN A 60 12.29 5.49 -6.57
C GLN A 60 13.46 4.80 -5.83
N ARG A 61 14.70 5.04 -6.26
CA ARG A 61 15.87 4.49 -5.57
C ARG A 61 15.99 5.14 -4.19
N LYS A 62 15.87 6.47 -4.13
CA LYS A 62 15.87 7.21 -2.87
C LYS A 62 14.71 6.81 -1.96
N LEU A 63 13.50 6.65 -2.51
CA LEU A 63 12.34 6.17 -1.77
C LEU A 63 12.62 4.81 -1.11
N THR A 64 13.16 3.87 -1.88
CA THR A 64 13.49 2.52 -1.40
C THR A 64 14.54 2.56 -0.28
N GLU A 65 15.58 3.39 -0.41
CA GLU A 65 16.61 3.59 0.62
C GLU A 65 16.02 4.16 1.91
N LEU A 66 15.17 5.20 1.81
CA LEU A 66 14.53 5.84 2.94
C LEU A 66 13.56 4.91 3.69
N THR A 67 12.73 4.16 2.97
CA THR A 67 11.78 3.23 3.60
C THR A 67 12.51 2.05 4.23
N ALA A 68 13.54 1.51 3.58
CA ALA A 68 14.35 0.43 4.15
C ALA A 68 15.03 0.85 5.46
N ALA A 69 15.57 2.08 5.53
CA ALA A 69 16.17 2.62 6.75
C ALA A 69 15.16 2.78 7.92
N ARG A 70 13.86 2.88 7.60
CA ARG A 70 12.74 3.00 8.55
C ARG A 70 11.97 1.69 8.75
N ASN A 71 12.49 0.56 8.25
CA ASN A 71 11.85 -0.77 8.28
C ASN A 71 10.46 -0.83 7.63
N VAL A 72 10.22 0.01 6.62
CA VAL A 72 9.01 -0.01 5.79
C VAL A 72 9.34 -0.68 4.46
N TYR A 73 8.57 -1.70 4.10
CA TYR A 73 8.79 -2.49 2.89
C TYR A 73 7.53 -2.56 2.03
N PHE A 74 7.71 -2.46 0.71
CA PHE A 74 6.65 -2.56 -0.29
C PHE A 74 7.17 -3.31 -1.52
N ALA A 75 6.29 -3.70 -2.43
CA ALA A 75 6.71 -4.21 -3.74
C ALA A 75 6.66 -3.08 -4.78
N PRO A 76 7.78 -2.77 -5.47
CA PRO A 76 7.80 -1.82 -6.59
C PRO A 76 6.86 -2.25 -7.72
N GLY A 77 6.22 -1.27 -8.37
CA GLY A 77 5.34 -1.50 -9.52
C GLY A 77 6.04 -2.15 -10.70
N ALA A 78 7.33 -1.88 -10.89
CA ALA A 78 8.18 -2.48 -11.92
C ALA A 78 8.13 -4.02 -11.89
N ASN A 79 8.03 -4.62 -10.70
CA ASN A 79 7.94 -6.08 -10.54
C ASN A 79 6.70 -6.71 -11.19
N PHE A 80 5.69 -5.91 -11.54
CA PHE A 80 4.43 -6.35 -12.12
C PHE A 80 4.19 -5.80 -13.53
N HIS A 81 5.14 -5.01 -14.07
CA HIS A 81 5.06 -4.49 -15.42
C HIS A 81 5.74 -5.47 -16.41
N ILE A 82 5.14 -5.69 -17.58
CA ILE A 82 5.59 -6.74 -18.52
C ILE A 82 7.03 -6.55 -19.01
N THR A 83 7.50 -5.30 -19.08
CA THR A 83 8.85 -4.93 -19.49
C THR A 83 9.82 -4.73 -18.32
N GLY A 84 9.30 -4.68 -17.07
CA GLY A 84 10.10 -4.36 -15.89
C GLY A 84 10.49 -2.88 -15.77
N ASP A 85 9.90 -1.99 -16.58
CA ASP A 85 10.16 -0.56 -16.48
C ASP A 85 9.74 -0.01 -15.11
N ASP A 86 10.52 0.95 -14.60
CA ASP A 86 10.12 1.71 -13.42
C ASP A 86 8.82 2.46 -13.72
N ARG A 87 7.84 2.25 -12.85
CA ARG A 87 6.51 2.86 -12.92
C ARG A 87 6.20 3.45 -11.56
N PRO A 88 5.46 4.57 -11.51
CA PRO A 88 5.24 5.33 -10.29
C PRO A 88 4.20 4.67 -9.36
N TYR A 89 4.34 3.37 -9.12
CA TYR A 89 3.40 2.54 -8.41
C TYR A 89 4.08 1.70 -7.33
N LEU A 90 3.39 1.54 -6.22
CA LEU A 90 3.74 0.62 -5.14
C LEU A 90 2.58 -0.34 -4.91
N ARG A 91 2.90 -1.59 -4.55
CA ARG A 91 1.93 -2.53 -4.02
C ARG A 91 2.18 -2.74 -2.53
N LEU A 92 1.23 -2.31 -1.71
CA LEU A 92 1.24 -2.41 -0.25
C LEU A 92 0.54 -3.70 0.17
N ALA A 93 1.29 -4.65 0.73
CA ALA A 93 0.74 -5.90 1.25
C ALA A 93 0.41 -5.73 2.74
N PHE A 94 -0.87 -5.82 3.09
CA PHE A 94 -1.33 -5.60 4.47
C PHE A 94 -1.78 -6.89 5.17
N GLY A 95 -2.02 -7.97 4.41
CA GLY A 95 -2.71 -9.17 4.92
C GLY A 95 -2.12 -9.82 6.17
N HIS A 96 -0.81 -9.71 6.38
CA HIS A 96 -0.10 -10.31 7.52
C HIS A 96 0.57 -9.26 8.43
N VAL A 97 0.34 -7.97 8.18
CA VAL A 97 0.96 -6.88 8.94
C VAL A 97 0.13 -6.61 10.20
N PRO A 98 0.71 -6.57 11.41
CA PRO A 98 0.00 -6.15 12.62
C PRO A 98 -0.65 -4.77 12.47
N ASP A 99 -1.80 -4.56 13.10
CA ASP A 99 -2.56 -3.32 12.92
C ASP A 99 -1.77 -2.09 13.40
N GLN A 100 -0.96 -2.24 14.46
CA GLN A 100 -0.12 -1.17 14.97
C GLN A 100 0.98 -0.78 13.97
N ASP A 101 1.62 -1.77 13.36
CA ASP A 101 2.65 -1.55 12.33
C ASP A 101 2.07 -0.84 11.09
N ILE A 102 0.79 -1.07 10.76
CA ILE A 102 0.10 -0.30 9.71
C ILE A 102 -0.04 1.17 10.12
N ARG A 103 -0.55 1.43 11.34
CA ARG A 103 -0.77 2.79 11.86
C ARG A 103 0.53 3.59 11.94
N ASP A 104 1.62 2.94 12.32
CA ASP A 104 2.92 3.60 12.44
C ASP A 104 3.67 3.67 11.10
N GLY A 105 3.47 2.67 10.23
CA GLY A 105 4.19 2.53 8.96
C GLY A 105 3.70 3.46 7.86
N ILE A 106 2.39 3.76 7.79
CA ILE A 106 1.84 4.62 6.73
C ILE A 106 2.35 6.07 6.82
N PRO A 107 2.36 6.74 8.00
CA PRO A 107 2.96 8.06 8.14
C PRO A 107 4.46 8.07 7.77
N LEU A 108 5.21 7.01 8.14
CA LEU A 108 6.61 6.88 7.75
C LEU A 108 6.78 6.74 6.24
N LEU A 109 5.95 5.93 5.57
CA LEU A 109 5.92 5.83 4.11
C LEU A 109 5.65 7.20 3.48
N ALA A 110 4.68 7.94 3.99
CA ALA A 110 4.31 9.24 3.48
C ALA A 110 5.48 10.25 3.55
N GLN A 111 6.17 10.28 4.70
CA GLN A 111 7.39 11.07 4.85
C GLN A 111 8.47 10.68 3.84
N CYS A 112 8.70 9.38 3.63
CA CYS A 112 9.67 8.90 2.65
C CYS A 112 9.31 9.34 1.22
N ILE A 113 8.04 9.26 0.84
CA ILE A 113 7.56 9.69 -0.49
C ILE A 113 7.84 11.18 -0.68
N ARG A 114 7.48 12.02 0.31
CA ARG A 114 7.71 13.47 0.26
C ARG A 114 9.20 13.81 0.18
N GLU A 115 10.04 13.16 0.98
CA GLU A 115 11.49 13.34 0.96
C GLU A 115 12.14 12.86 -0.36
N ALA A 116 11.54 11.86 -1.01
CA ALA A 116 12.01 11.32 -2.28
C ALA A 116 11.61 12.17 -3.49
N ARG A 117 10.73 13.16 -3.33
CA ARG A 117 10.38 14.09 -4.41
C ARG A 117 11.58 14.95 -4.81
N THR A 118 11.72 15.14 -6.12
CA THR A 118 12.75 15.98 -6.73
C THR A 118 12.24 17.38 -7.09
N SER A 119 10.92 17.61 -7.00
CA SER A 119 10.27 18.90 -7.22
C SER A 119 9.07 19.09 -6.27
N ASN A 120 8.47 20.28 -6.30
CA ASN A 120 7.23 20.60 -5.59
C ASN A 120 6.03 20.74 -6.57
N ALA A 121 6.10 20.13 -7.76
CA ALA A 121 5.00 20.16 -8.72
C ALA A 121 3.71 19.58 -8.11
N ALA A 122 2.55 20.01 -8.60
CA ALA A 122 1.30 19.33 -8.23
C ALA A 122 1.25 17.93 -8.86
N LYS A 123 0.45 17.02 -8.28
CA LYS A 123 0.18 15.74 -8.95
C LYS A 123 -0.61 16.00 -10.24
N GLU A 124 -0.28 15.26 -11.30
CA GLU A 124 -0.91 15.37 -12.63
C GLU A 124 -2.00 14.31 -12.88
N PHE A 125 -2.43 13.62 -11.81
CA PHE A 125 -3.44 12.58 -11.85
C PHE A 125 -4.45 12.75 -10.71
N ASP A 126 -5.70 12.36 -10.96
CA ASP A 126 -6.77 12.39 -9.97
C ASP A 126 -7.00 11.01 -9.35
N ASN A 127 -6.77 9.94 -10.12
CA ASN A 127 -6.97 8.57 -9.68
C ASN A 127 -5.80 7.64 -10.06
N LEU A 128 -5.92 6.38 -9.64
CA LEU A 128 -4.87 5.38 -9.80
C LEU A 128 -4.53 5.10 -11.28
N TYR A 129 -5.47 5.25 -12.21
CA TYR A 129 -5.38 4.70 -13.57
C TYR A 129 -5.08 5.73 -14.67
N ASP A 130 -4.90 6.99 -14.31
CA ASP A 130 -4.71 8.09 -15.28
C ASP A 130 -3.42 8.01 -16.12
#